data_AF-T0QHT9-F1
#
_entry.id   AF-T0QHT9-F1
#
_cell.length_a   1.000
_cell.length_b   1.000
_cell.length_c   1.000
_cell.angle_alpha   90.00
_cell.angle_beta   90.00
_cell.angle_gamma   90.00
#
_symmetry.space_group_name_H-M   'P 1'
#
loop_
_entity.id
_entity.type
_entity.pdbx_description
1 polymer ?
#
loop_
_entity_poly.entity_id
_entity_poly.type
_entity_poly.pdbx_seq_one_letter_code
_entity_poly.pdbx_strand_id
1 'polypeptide(L)'
;MASHYDLFGVAADCSQAEIKQAYHAAILMSHPDKQKAAEDVSSLDFQQVHAAYQTLRSAETRRAYDLSLQEAKLRDEKRISDEVDLDDMTFDEESGCYAHACRCGEHYFISIDELEDGTDVVPCDGCSLNIRVLYAME
;
A
#
# COMPACT_ATOMS: atom_id res chain seq x y z
N MET A 1 1.10 3.09 -0.91
CA MET A 1 2.07 3.86 -0.10
C MET A 1 3.01 4.62 -1.03
N ALA A 2 3.16 5.94 -0.86
CA ALA A 2 4.15 6.72 -1.60
C ALA A 2 5.56 6.40 -1.07
N SER A 3 6.50 6.11 -1.96
CA SER A 3 7.89 5.84 -1.62
C SER A 3 8.71 7.13 -1.52
N HIS A 4 9.93 7.03 -1.00
CA HIS A 4 10.89 8.14 -1.01
C HIS A 4 11.25 8.57 -2.44
N TYR A 5 11.12 7.70 -3.43
CA TYR A 5 11.34 8.03 -4.85
C TYR A 5 10.19 8.88 -5.41
N ASP A 6 8.95 8.58 -5.01
CA ASP A 6 7.76 9.37 -5.38
C ASP A 6 7.86 10.80 -4.83
N LEU A 7 8.41 10.96 -3.62
CA LEU A 7 8.66 12.28 -3.02
C LEU A 7 9.59 13.15 -3.88
N PHE A 8 10.57 12.53 -4.54
CA PHE A 8 11.53 13.19 -5.41
C PHE A 8 11.08 13.23 -6.88
N GLY A 9 9.99 12.56 -7.24
CA GLY A 9 9.53 12.43 -8.63
C GLY A 9 10.54 11.69 -9.52
N VAL A 10 11.29 10.74 -8.98
CA VAL A 10 12.31 9.96 -9.70
C VAL A 10 11.95 8.47 -9.73
N ALA A 11 12.50 7.73 -10.69
CA ALA A 11 12.32 6.27 -10.75
C ALA A 11 13.14 5.54 -9.66
N ALA A 12 12.67 4.37 -9.21
CA ALA A 12 13.40 3.56 -8.22
C ALA A 12 14.78 3.06 -8.71
N ASP A 13 15.00 3.00 -10.03
CA ASP A 13 16.29 2.64 -10.66
C ASP A 13 17.20 3.87 -10.91
N CYS A 14 16.78 5.08 -10.52
CA CYS A 14 17.55 6.30 -10.80
C CYS A 14 18.97 6.26 -10.22
N SER A 15 19.88 7.01 -10.85
CA SER A 15 21.25 7.13 -10.38
C SER A 15 21.37 7.95 -9.10
N GLN A 16 22.49 7.79 -8.38
CA GLN A 16 22.78 8.59 -7.19
C GLN A 16 22.85 10.10 -7.50
N ALA A 17 23.27 10.45 -8.72
CA ALA A 17 23.34 11.83 -9.18
C ALA A 17 21.94 12.45 -9.32
N GLU A 18 20.99 11.69 -9.86
CA GLU A 18 19.59 12.12 -9.99
C GLU A 18 18.93 12.33 -8.63
N ILE A 19 19.14 11.42 -7.67
CA ILE A 19 18.64 11.57 -6.29
C ILE A 19 19.17 12.87 -5.66
N LYS A 20 20.47 13.15 -5.85
CA LYS A 20 21.08 14.37 -5.32
C LYS A 20 20.53 15.64 -5.98
N GLN A 21 20.34 15.61 -7.29
CA GLN A 21 19.75 16.73 -8.03
C GLN A 21 18.30 16.98 -7.59
N ALA A 22 17.50 15.93 -7.46
CA ALA A 22 16.12 16.01 -6.99
C ALA A 22 16.01 16.53 -5.56
N TYR A 23 16.90 16.10 -4.66
CA TYR A 23 17.00 16.65 -3.31
C TYR A 23 17.26 18.15 -3.31
N HIS A 24 18.23 18.63 -4.11
CA HIS A 24 18.52 20.07 -4.21
C HIS A 24 17.31 20.86 -4.74
N ALA A 25 16.60 20.32 -5.74
CA ALA A 25 15.38 20.93 -6.25
C ALA A 25 14.28 21.00 -5.18
N ALA A 26 14.06 19.90 -4.44
CA ALA A 26 13.06 19.83 -3.38
C ALA A 26 13.33 20.83 -2.25
N ILE A 27 14.59 20.99 -1.80
CA ILE A 27 14.96 22.00 -0.80
C ILE A 27 14.65 23.43 -1.26
N LEU A 28 14.86 23.74 -2.55
CA LEU A 28 14.54 25.06 -3.11
C LEU A 28 13.03 25.31 -3.18
N MET A 29 12.23 24.25 -3.26
CA MET A 29 10.77 24.32 -3.28
C MET A 29 10.18 24.41 -1.87
N SER A 30 10.83 23.83 -0.86
CA SER A 30 10.43 23.89 0.55
C SER A 30 10.80 25.20 1.27
N HIS A 31 11.26 26.24 0.56
CA HIS A 31 11.65 27.51 1.19
C HIS A 31 10.40 28.38 1.53
N PRO A 32 10.26 28.90 2.76
CA PRO A 32 9.07 29.62 3.23
C PRO A 32 8.76 30.92 2.48
N ASP A 33 9.74 31.48 1.78
CA ASP A 33 9.56 32.66 0.91
C ASP A 33 8.71 32.34 -0.34
N LYS A 34 8.77 31.11 -0.85
CA LYS A 34 7.96 30.67 -1.99
C LYS A 34 6.58 30.10 -1.59
N GLN A 35 6.44 29.68 -0.34
CA GLN A 35 5.18 29.14 0.20
C GLN A 35 4.13 30.22 0.46
N LYS A 36 4.52 31.50 0.60
CA LYS A 36 3.56 32.62 0.76
C LYS A 36 2.77 32.98 -0.50
N ALA A 37 3.12 32.42 -1.66
CA ALA A 37 2.50 32.79 -2.94
C ALA A 37 1.55 31.72 -3.51
N ALA A 38 1.46 30.53 -2.89
CA ALA A 38 0.63 29.43 -3.38
C ALA A 38 -0.07 28.73 -2.19
N GLU A 39 -1.34 29.06 -1.97
CA GLU A 39 -2.17 28.49 -0.88
C GLU A 39 -2.62 27.04 -1.14
N ASP A 40 -2.29 26.44 -2.29
CA ASP A 40 -2.85 25.15 -2.75
C ASP A 40 -1.81 24.12 -3.25
N VAL A 41 -0.51 24.39 -3.12
CA VAL A 41 0.54 23.45 -3.56
C VAL A 41 1.10 22.70 -2.36
N SER A 42 1.06 21.36 -2.41
CA SER A 42 1.70 20.42 -1.48
C SER A 42 3.08 20.93 -1.08
N SER A 43 3.11 21.58 0.08
CA SER A 43 4.31 22.03 0.74
C SER A 43 5.06 20.78 1.18
N LEU A 44 5.99 20.31 0.35
CA LEU A 44 6.88 19.20 0.73
C LEU A 44 7.58 19.59 2.03
N ASP A 45 7.28 18.87 3.10
CA ASP A 45 7.84 19.12 4.41
C ASP A 45 9.36 18.90 4.35
N PHE A 46 10.13 19.93 4.74
CA PHE A 46 11.59 19.88 4.68
C PHE A 46 12.14 18.67 5.47
N GLN A 47 11.51 18.32 6.60
CA GLN A 47 11.95 17.19 7.41
C GLN A 47 11.74 15.88 6.65
N GLN A 48 10.60 15.72 5.98
CA GLN A 48 10.33 14.55 5.11
C GLN A 48 11.31 14.47 3.94
N VAL A 49 11.58 15.58 3.25
CA VAL A 49 12.54 15.66 2.13
C VAL A 49 13.95 15.28 2.61
N HIS A 50 14.37 15.81 3.75
CA HIS A 50 15.68 15.51 4.31
C HIS A 50 15.81 14.05 4.75
N ALA A 51 14.79 13.50 5.43
CA ALA A 51 14.77 12.11 5.85
C ALA A 51 14.85 11.15 4.66
N ALA A 52 14.05 11.39 3.61
CA ALA A 52 14.08 10.59 2.38
C ALA A 52 15.47 10.60 1.73
N TYR A 53 16.11 11.77 1.64
CA TYR A 53 17.47 11.86 1.11
C TYR A 53 18.47 11.12 2.00
N GLN A 54 18.38 11.24 3.33
CA GLN A 54 19.26 10.49 4.24
C GLN A 54 19.19 8.98 4.03
N THR A 55 18.00 8.45 3.73
CA THR A 55 17.82 7.05 3.38
C THR A 55 18.42 6.71 2.01
N LEU A 56 18.22 7.56 1.00
CA LEU A 56 18.62 7.27 -0.39
C LEU A 56 20.06 7.71 -0.76
N ARG A 57 20.77 8.44 0.11
CA ARG A 57 22.07 9.06 -0.22
C ARG A 57 23.24 8.11 -0.43
N SER A 58 23.18 6.90 0.14
CA SER A 58 24.26 5.92 0.12
C SER A 58 23.75 4.60 -0.43
N ALA A 59 24.59 3.88 -1.18
CA ALA A 59 24.22 2.59 -1.76
C ALA A 59 23.75 1.58 -0.70
N GLU A 60 24.36 1.58 0.49
CA GLU A 60 24.00 0.67 1.58
C GLU A 60 22.61 0.97 2.17
N THR A 61 22.34 2.24 2.51
CA THR A 61 21.05 2.65 3.10
C THR A 61 19.92 2.58 2.09
N ARG A 62 20.20 2.90 0.82
CA ARG A 62 19.26 2.75 -0.29
C ARG A 62 18.91 1.28 -0.50
N ARG A 63 19.90 0.38 -0.53
CA ARG A 63 19.66 -1.06 -0.65
C ARG A 63 18.80 -1.59 0.51
N ALA A 64 19.09 -1.18 1.74
CA ALA A 64 18.29 -1.59 2.90
C ALA A 64 16.83 -1.11 2.77
N TYR A 65 16.64 0.11 2.30
CA TYR A 65 15.31 0.66 2.03
C TYR A 65 14.59 -0.08 0.91
N ASP A 66 15.26 -0.35 -0.22
CA ASP A 66 14.68 -1.08 -1.34
C ASP A 66 14.28 -2.51 -0.95
N LEU A 67 15.08 -3.18 -0.13
CA LEU A 67 14.74 -4.48 0.45
C LEU A 67 13.49 -4.37 1.33
N SER A 68 13.42 -3.38 2.22
CA SER A 68 12.24 -3.19 3.07
C SER A 68 10.96 -2.90 2.26
N LEU A 69 11.08 -2.14 1.16
CA LEU A 69 9.98 -1.91 0.24
C LEU A 69 9.55 -3.19 -0.48
N GLN A 70 10.51 -4.01 -0.90
CA GLN A 70 10.24 -5.29 -1.54
C GLN A 70 9.56 -6.26 -0.56
N GLU A 71 10.03 -6.35 0.68
CA GLU A 71 9.40 -7.16 1.73
C GLU A 71 7.98 -6.67 2.04
N ALA A 72 7.77 -5.36 2.12
CA ALA A 72 6.45 -4.78 2.30
C ALA A 72 5.51 -5.11 1.13
N LYS A 73 5.99 -5.03 -0.12
CA LYS A 73 5.24 -5.44 -1.32
C LYS A 73 4.87 -6.92 -1.27
N LEU A 74 5.82 -7.80 -0.97
CA LEU A 74 5.57 -9.24 -0.87
C LEU A 74 4.61 -9.60 0.27
N ARG A 75 4.56 -8.78 1.32
CA ARG A 75 3.58 -8.91 2.41
C ARG A 75 2.19 -8.43 2.00
N ASP A 76 2.13 -7.36 1.21
CA ASP A 76 0.89 -6.77 0.68
C ASP A 76 0.29 -7.60 -0.46
N GLU A 77 1.12 -8.32 -1.21
CA GLU A 77 0.69 -9.33 -2.19
C GLU A 77 -0.05 -10.47 -1.47
N LYS A 78 -1.36 -10.27 -1.28
CA LYS A 78 -2.28 -11.22 -0.68
C LYS A 78 -2.23 -12.53 -1.48
N ARG A 79 -1.56 -13.54 -0.95
CA ARG A 79 -1.54 -14.88 -1.56
C ARG A 79 -2.92 -15.50 -1.42
N ILE A 80 -3.61 -15.66 -2.55
CA ILE A 80 -4.91 -16.31 -2.63
C ILE A 80 -4.69 -17.82 -2.59
N SER A 81 -5.29 -18.48 -1.61
CA SER A 81 -5.24 -19.92 -1.43
C SER A 81 -6.30 -20.65 -2.22
N ASP A 82 -7.46 -20.03 -2.45
CA ASP A 82 -8.62 -20.61 -3.11
C ASP A 82 -9.55 -19.50 -3.64
N GLU A 83 -10.41 -19.83 -4.58
CA GLU A 83 -11.40 -18.93 -5.17
C GLU A 83 -12.79 -19.54 -4.93
N VAL A 84 -13.62 -18.83 -4.18
CA VAL A 84 -14.91 -19.32 -3.69
C VAL A 84 -16.01 -18.45 -4.27
N ASP A 85 -17.04 -19.07 -4.84
CA ASP A 85 -18.20 -18.35 -5.35
C ASP A 85 -19.07 -17.84 -4.20
N LEU A 86 -19.59 -16.61 -4.30
CA LEU A 86 -20.42 -16.00 -3.28
C LEU A 86 -21.69 -16.82 -3.00
N ASP A 87 -22.24 -17.50 -4.02
CA ASP A 87 -23.41 -18.37 -3.87
C ASP A 87 -23.11 -19.65 -3.07
N ASP A 88 -21.84 -20.03 -2.92
CA ASP A 88 -21.40 -21.16 -2.08
C ASP A 88 -21.15 -20.74 -0.61
N MET A 89 -21.18 -19.43 -0.31
CA MET A 89 -21.03 -18.92 1.05
C MET A 89 -22.35 -18.95 1.82
N THR A 90 -22.25 -19.13 3.15
CA THR A 90 -23.42 -19.06 4.04
C THR A 90 -23.71 -17.61 4.41
N PHE A 91 -24.86 -17.08 4.03
CA PHE A 91 -25.30 -15.73 4.39
C PHE A 91 -26.01 -15.70 5.75
N ASP A 92 -25.64 -14.73 6.58
CA ASP A 92 -26.30 -14.43 7.85
C ASP A 92 -27.12 -13.14 7.75
N GLU A 93 -28.45 -13.27 7.81
CA GLU A 93 -29.39 -12.15 7.65
C GLU A 93 -29.36 -11.15 8.82
N GLU A 94 -28.87 -11.54 9.99
CA GLU A 94 -28.83 -10.68 11.18
C GLU A 94 -27.65 -9.70 11.14
N SER A 95 -26.49 -10.17 10.68
CA SER A 95 -25.26 -9.40 10.57
C SER A 95 -24.99 -8.85 9.16
N GLY A 96 -25.66 -9.35 8.12
CA GLY A 96 -25.43 -8.94 6.74
C GLY A 96 -24.08 -9.39 6.19
N CYS A 97 -23.63 -10.57 6.60
CA CYS A 97 -22.30 -11.09 6.30
C CYS A 97 -22.37 -12.48 5.65
N TYR A 98 -21.45 -12.75 4.74
CA TYR A 98 -21.20 -14.05 4.16
C TYR A 98 -20.06 -14.75 4.90
N ALA A 99 -20.25 -16.03 5.22
CA ALA A 99 -19.29 -16.87 5.91
C ALA A 99 -18.92 -18.10 5.09
N HIS A 100 -17.64 -18.46 5.07
CA HIS A 100 -17.15 -19.71 4.48
C HIS A 100 -16.18 -20.42 5.41
N ALA A 101 -16.26 -21.74 5.49
CA ALA A 101 -15.44 -22.52 6.43
C ALA A 101 -14.00 -22.67 5.93
N CYS A 102 -13.03 -22.40 6.79
CA CYS A 102 -11.62 -22.65 6.52
C CYS A 102 -11.19 -24.05 6.96
N ARG A 103 -10.22 -24.63 6.26
CA ARG A 103 -9.61 -25.93 6.62
C ARG A 103 -8.90 -25.92 7.98
N CYS A 104 -8.60 -24.75 8.56
CA CYS A 104 -8.06 -24.66 9.91
C CYS A 104 -9.10 -24.82 11.02
N GLY A 105 -10.40 -24.83 10.67
CA GLY A 105 -11.53 -24.91 11.62
C GLY A 105 -12.13 -23.57 12.00
N GLU A 106 -11.59 -22.46 11.50
CA GLU A 106 -12.19 -21.12 11.60
C GLU A 106 -12.92 -20.75 10.29
N HIS A 107 -13.27 -19.48 10.10
CA HIS A 107 -14.07 -19.02 8.98
C HIS A 107 -13.43 -17.82 8.27
N TYR A 108 -13.87 -17.63 7.03
CA TYR A 108 -13.72 -16.41 6.24
C TYR A 108 -15.03 -15.64 6.34
N PHE A 109 -14.97 -14.34 6.58
CA PHE A 109 -16.14 -13.48 6.69
C PHE A 109 -15.99 -12.27 5.79
N ILE A 110 -17.04 -11.93 5.07
CA ILE A 110 -17.11 -10.70 4.28
C ILE A 110 -18.50 -10.09 4.39
N SER A 111 -18.57 -8.80 4.68
CA SER A 111 -19.82 -8.06 4.74
C SER A 111 -20.26 -7.56 3.36
N ILE A 112 -21.55 -7.24 3.23
CA ILE A 112 -22.07 -6.62 1.99
C ILE A 112 -21.36 -5.29 1.68
N ASP A 113 -21.11 -4.47 2.69
CA ASP A 113 -20.41 -3.17 2.56
C ASP A 113 -19.00 -3.34 1.97
N GLU A 114 -18.26 -4.37 2.43
CA GLU A 114 -16.93 -4.69 1.89
C GLU A 114 -16.98 -5.15 0.43
N LEU A 115 -17.99 -5.94 0.05
CA LEU A 115 -18.20 -6.35 -1.34
C LEU A 115 -18.51 -5.13 -2.23
N GLU A 116 -19.34 -4.19 -1.75
CA GLU A 116 -19.69 -2.96 -2.44
C GLU A 116 -18.48 -2.01 -2.62
N ASP A 117 -17.54 -1.99 -1.66
CA ASP A 117 -16.25 -1.27 -1.77
C ASP A 117 -15.26 -1.96 -2.73
N GLY A 118 -15.64 -3.13 -3.27
CA GLY A 118 -14.81 -3.90 -4.20
C GLY A 118 -13.75 -4.77 -3.51
N THR A 119 -13.92 -5.07 -2.23
CA THR A 119 -13.06 -6.02 -1.52
C THR A 119 -13.47 -7.44 -1.90
N ASP A 120 -12.62 -8.15 -2.66
CA ASP A 120 -12.84 -9.55 -3.03
C ASP A 120 -11.93 -10.54 -2.28
N VAL A 121 -10.96 -10.05 -1.51
CA VAL A 121 -9.95 -10.90 -0.85
C VAL A 121 -10.15 -10.94 0.66
N VAL A 122 -10.54 -12.10 1.16
CA VAL A 122 -10.96 -12.33 2.55
C VAL A 122 -9.90 -13.14 3.30
N PRO A 123 -9.33 -12.61 4.41
CA PRO A 123 -8.43 -13.37 5.27
C PRO A 123 -9.21 -14.34 6.16
N CYS A 124 -8.59 -15.46 6.54
CA CYS A 124 -9.12 -16.31 7.59
C CYS A 124 -8.84 -15.70 8.97
N ASP A 125 -9.79 -15.78 9.90
CA ASP A 125 -9.59 -15.33 11.29
C ASP A 125 -8.52 -16.17 12.04
N GLY A 126 -8.38 -17.44 11.63
CA GLY A 126 -7.54 -18.43 12.31
C GLY A 126 -6.20 -18.77 11.71
N CYS A 127 -5.92 -18.30 10.49
CA CYS A 127 -4.66 -18.62 9.82
C CYS A 127 -4.24 -17.54 8.82
N SER A 128 -3.08 -17.73 8.19
CA SER A 128 -2.54 -16.78 7.21
C SER A 128 -3.07 -16.97 5.79
N LEU A 129 -4.13 -17.79 5.59
CA LEU A 129 -4.71 -18.03 4.28
C LEU A 129 -5.70 -16.92 3.94
N ASN A 130 -5.76 -16.58 2.66
CA ASN A 130 -6.76 -15.69 2.10
C ASN A 130 -7.51 -16.46 1.01
N ILE A 131 -8.80 -16.20 0.86
CA ILE A 131 -9.58 -16.64 -0.31
C ILE A 131 -9.98 -15.43 -1.13
N ARG A 132 -10.25 -15.66 -2.41
CA ARG A 132 -10.92 -14.67 -3.26
C ARG A 132 -12.37 -15.06 -3.42
N VAL A 133 -13.28 -14.14 -3.15
CA VAL A 133 -14.72 -14.31 -3.33
C VAL A 133 -15.07 -13.86 -4.74
N LEU A 134 -15.64 -14.77 -5.53
CA LEU A 134 -16.15 -14.50 -6.87
C LEU A 134 -17.62 -14.11 -6.76
N TYR A 135 -17.97 -12.91 -7.20
CA TYR A 135 -19.36 -12.47 -7.30
C TYR A 135 -19.60 -11.94 -8.70
N ALA A 136 -20.64 -12.43 -9.36
CA ALA A 136 -21.09 -11.88 -10.63
C ALA A 136 -22.03 -10.71 -10.34
N MET A 137 -21.67 -9.49 -10.76
CA MET A 137 -22.68 -8.44 -10.93
C MET A 137 -23.46 -8.75 -12.20
N GLU A 138 -24.64 -9.34 -12.06
CA GLU A 138 -25.64 -9.41 -13.15
C GLU A 138 -26.32 -8.05 -13.38
#